data_AF-A0A7X6Y1V1-F1
#
_entry.id   AF-A0A7X6Y1V1-F1
#
_cell.length_a   1.000
_cell.length_b   1.000
_cell.length_c   1.000
_cell.angle_alpha   90.00
_cell.angle_beta   90.00
_cell.angle_gamma   90.00
#
_symmetry.space_group_name_H-M   'P 1'
#
loop_
_entity.id
_entity.type
_entity.pdbx_description
1 polymer ?
#
loop_
_entity_poly.entity_id
_entity_poly.type
_entity_poly.pdbx_seq_one_letter_code
_entity_poly.pdbx_strand_id
1 'polypeptide(L)'
;MNDIININGVSIGVIKLVKAPVNPDVLRWARESANLTIDEVTMRIKKSPEVIEAWEKGLDYPSYAQLEKLAYNVYKRLIAVFFFPHPPKEEDTKKSFRTLPESELKRLPFSLVRQIRNAEVKQENLYELCNGVNPFRRF
;
A
#
# COMPACT_ATOMS: atom_id res chain seq x y z
N MET A 1 -16.85 26.33 -16.64
CA MET A 1 -15.85 27.42 -16.75
C MET A 1 -14.52 26.82 -16.37
N ASN A 2 -13.56 26.76 -17.29
CA ASN A 2 -12.21 26.26 -17.04
C ASN A 2 -11.28 27.46 -16.95
N ASP A 3 -10.67 27.70 -15.80
CA ASP A 3 -9.75 28.80 -15.59
C ASP A 3 -8.37 28.45 -16.16
N ILE A 4 -7.87 29.27 -17.09
CA ILE A 4 -6.55 29.16 -17.73
C ILE A 4 -5.62 30.17 -17.05
N ILE A 5 -4.47 29.71 -16.56
CA ILE A 5 -3.40 30.59 -16.11
C ILE A 5 -2.40 30.73 -17.25
N ASN A 6 -2.22 31.94 -17.78
CA ASN A 6 -1.25 32.25 -18.82
C ASN A 6 0.08 32.64 -18.16
N ILE A 7 1.13 31.86 -18.41
CA ILE A 7 2.50 32.20 -18.02
C ILE A 7 3.34 32.19 -19.29
N ASN A 8 3.88 33.35 -19.67
CA ASN A 8 4.78 33.53 -20.82
C ASN A 8 4.22 33.03 -22.17
N GLY A 9 2.92 33.18 -22.42
CA GLY A 9 2.33 32.86 -23.73
C GLY A 9 2.16 31.36 -24.02
N VAL A 10 2.49 30.49 -23.07
CA VAL A 10 2.21 29.05 -23.17
C VAL A 10 0.93 28.75 -22.39
N SER A 11 -0.12 28.35 -23.11
CA SER A 11 -1.35 27.83 -22.50
C SER A 11 -1.08 26.42 -21.98
N ILE A 12 -0.55 26.30 -20.76
CA ILE A 12 -0.46 25.01 -20.08
C ILE A 12 -1.86 24.70 -19.57
N GLY A 13 -2.59 23.82 -20.27
CA GLY A 13 -3.86 23.31 -19.76
C GLY A 13 -3.66 22.81 -18.34
N VAL A 14 -4.48 23.28 -17.40
CA VAL A 14 -4.50 22.77 -16.02
C VAL A 14 -4.57 21.25 -16.15
N ILE A 15 -3.55 20.53 -15.69
CA ILE A 15 -3.53 19.07 -15.74
C ILE A 15 -4.79 18.62 -15.02
N LYS A 16 -5.80 18.21 -15.79
CA LYS A 16 -7.03 17.66 -15.24
C LYS A 16 -6.55 16.42 -14.50
N LEU A 17 -6.60 16.44 -13.17
CA LEU A 17 -6.21 15.32 -12.33
C LEU A 17 -7.21 14.19 -12.59
N VAL A 18 -6.92 13.40 -13.62
CA VAL A 18 -7.71 12.23 -13.96
C VAL A 18 -7.62 11.29 -12.76
N LYS A 19 -8.80 10.95 -12.24
CA LYS A 19 -8.95 9.98 -11.17
C LYS A 19 -8.57 8.59 -11.70
N ALA A 20 -7.80 7.85 -10.92
CA ALA A 20 -7.42 6.48 -11.25
C ALA A 20 -8.49 5.53 -10.69
N PRO A 21 -9.24 4.80 -11.53
CA PRO A 21 -10.29 3.88 -11.07
C PRO A 21 -9.65 2.63 -10.48
N VAL A 22 -9.17 2.76 -9.25
CA VAL A 22 -8.58 1.68 -8.47
C VAL A 22 -9.62 0.94 -7.66
N ASN A 23 -9.30 -0.28 -7.28
CA ASN A 23 -10.18 -1.07 -6.44
C ASN A 23 -10.16 -0.58 -4.97
N PRO A 24 -11.30 -0.17 -4.39
CA PRO A 24 -11.37 0.31 -3.01
C PRO A 24 -10.97 -0.75 -1.98
N ASP A 25 -11.27 -2.03 -2.24
CA ASP A 25 -10.89 -3.13 -1.35
C ASP A 25 -9.38 -3.32 -1.31
N VAL A 26 -8.72 -3.14 -2.46
CA VAL A 26 -7.25 -3.22 -2.54
C VAL A 26 -6.59 -2.02 -1.87
N LEU A 27 -7.18 -0.83 -1.94
CA LEU A 27 -6.69 0.33 -1.18
C LEU A 27 -6.73 0.09 0.32
N ARG A 28 -7.89 -0.36 0.83
CA ARG A 28 -8.05 -0.72 2.24
C ARG A 28 -7.08 -1.80 2.67
N TRP A 29 -6.98 -2.88 1.90
CA TRP A 29 -6.02 -3.94 2.15
C TRP A 29 -4.57 -3.43 2.21
N ALA A 30 -4.17 -2.52 1.32
CA ALA A 30 -2.81 -1.98 1.31
C ALA A 30 -2.51 -1.18 2.59
N ARG A 31 -3.49 -0.42 3.10
CA ARG A 31 -3.38 0.31 4.38
C ARG A 31 -3.30 -0.65 5.57
N GLU A 32 -4.23 -1.60 5.65
CA GLU A 32 -4.35 -2.50 6.80
C GLU A 32 -3.18 -3.50 6.87
N SER A 33 -2.74 -4.04 5.73
CA SER A 33 -1.55 -4.90 5.66
C SER A 33 -0.25 -4.15 5.95
N ALA A 34 -0.24 -2.82 5.86
CA ALA A 34 0.85 -1.96 6.31
C ALA A 34 0.73 -1.60 7.81
N ASN A 35 -0.33 -2.04 8.49
CA ASN A 35 -0.67 -1.68 9.86
C ASN A 35 -0.71 -0.16 10.07
N LEU A 36 -1.30 0.55 9.11
CA LEU A 36 -1.49 2.00 9.16
C LEU A 36 -2.95 2.34 9.49
N THR A 37 -3.12 3.32 10.35
CA THR A 37 -4.39 4.00 10.60
C THR A 37 -4.72 4.97 9.47
N ILE A 38 -5.99 5.39 9.38
CA ILE A 38 -6.40 6.44 8.44
C ILE A 38 -5.63 7.74 8.75
N ASP A 39 -5.47 8.09 10.01
CA ASP A 39 -4.77 9.31 10.44
C ASP A 39 -3.29 9.33 10.05
N GLU A 40 -2.61 8.18 10.08
CA GLU A 40 -1.23 8.10 9.60
C GLU A 40 -1.15 8.30 8.08
N VAL A 41 -2.15 7.82 7.33
CA VAL A 41 -2.22 8.04 5.88
C VAL A 41 -2.50 9.50 5.56
N THR A 42 -3.47 10.12 6.24
CA THR A 42 -3.84 11.54 6.05
C THR A 42 -2.65 12.46 6.26
N MET A 43 -1.87 12.22 7.33
CA MET A 43 -0.65 12.99 7.62
C MET A 43 0.39 12.89 6.49
N ARG A 44 0.54 11.71 5.87
CA ARG A 44 1.51 11.48 4.78
C ARG A 44 1.04 12.07 3.45
N ILE A 45 -0.25 12.03 3.15
CA ILE A 45 -0.79 12.50 1.86
C ILE A 45 -1.35 13.92 1.87
N LYS A 46 -1.51 14.53 3.06
CA LYS A 46 -2.09 15.86 3.28
C LYS A 46 -3.53 15.95 2.73
N LYS A 47 -4.37 15.00 3.13
CA LYS A 47 -5.81 14.94 2.83
C LYS A 47 -6.58 14.73 4.12
N SER A 48 -7.87 15.04 4.14
CA SER A 48 -8.70 14.78 5.31
C SER A 48 -9.05 13.28 5.42
N PRO A 49 -9.37 12.78 6.63
CA PRO A 49 -9.78 11.38 6.83
C PRO A 49 -10.94 10.96 5.92
N GLU A 50 -11.91 11.85 5.71
CA GLU A 50 -13.11 11.60 4.90
C GLU A 50 -12.75 11.31 3.44
N VAL A 51 -11.70 11.93 2.92
CA VAL A 51 -11.22 11.66 1.55
C VAL A 51 -10.64 10.26 1.45
N ILE A 52 -9.85 9.83 2.43
CA ILE A 52 -9.25 8.50 2.45
C ILE A 52 -10.34 7.43 2.61
N GLU A 53 -11.29 7.66 3.51
CA GLU A 53 -12.44 6.80 3.68
C GLU A 53 -13.30 6.72 2.42
N ALA A 54 -13.54 7.83 1.74
CA ALA A 54 -14.29 7.84 0.49
C ALA A 54 -13.59 6.96 -0.58
N TRP A 55 -12.26 7.00 -0.65
CA TRP A 55 -11.49 6.12 -1.52
C TRP A 55 -11.63 4.64 -1.14
N GLU A 56 -11.57 4.30 0.14
CA GLU A 56 -11.72 2.91 0.62
C GLU A 56 -13.17 2.40 0.60
N LYS A 57 -14.15 3.29 0.44
CA LYS A 57 -15.58 2.98 0.24
C LYS A 57 -15.99 2.99 -1.23
N GLY A 58 -15.09 3.35 -2.15
CA GLY A 58 -15.40 3.47 -3.59
C GLY A 58 -16.31 4.65 -3.94
N LEU A 59 -16.45 5.62 -3.02
CA LEU A 59 -17.24 6.84 -3.22
C LEU A 59 -16.45 7.92 -3.98
N ASP A 60 -15.13 7.83 -3.94
CA ASP A 60 -14.22 8.66 -4.72
C ASP A 60 -12.95 7.89 -5.07
N TYR A 61 -12.05 8.47 -5.85
CA TYR A 61 -10.80 7.86 -6.28
C TYR A 61 -9.64 8.85 -6.22
N PRO A 62 -8.42 8.39 -5.85
CA PRO A 62 -7.23 9.22 -5.93
C PRO A 62 -6.92 9.57 -7.39
N SER A 63 -6.23 10.69 -7.62
CA SER A 63 -5.55 10.89 -8.90
C SER A 63 -4.40 9.89 -9.07
N TYR A 64 -3.92 9.70 -10.29
CA TYR A 64 -2.78 8.80 -10.53
C TYR A 64 -1.54 9.20 -9.70
N ALA A 65 -1.22 10.50 -9.63
CA ALA A 65 -0.10 11.00 -8.82
C ALA A 65 -0.31 10.76 -7.30
N GLN A 66 -1.55 10.84 -6.81
CA GLN A 66 -1.87 10.50 -5.42
C GLN A 66 -1.72 8.99 -5.19
N LEU A 67 -2.16 8.18 -6.15
CA LEU A 67 -2.00 6.72 -6.11
C LEU A 67 -0.53 6.31 -6.13
N GLU A 68 0.33 6.92 -6.95
CA GLU A 68 1.78 6.69 -6.92
C GLU A 68 2.38 6.99 -5.56
N LYS A 69 1.99 8.14 -4.95
CA LYS A 69 2.44 8.49 -3.61
C LYS A 69 1.97 7.48 -2.56
N LEU A 70 0.71 7.03 -2.63
CA LEU A 70 0.19 5.98 -1.76
C LEU A 70 0.98 4.68 -1.94
N ALA A 71 1.13 4.20 -3.17
CA ALA A 71 1.81 2.96 -3.52
C ALA A 71 3.27 2.96 -3.04
N TYR A 72 4.07 3.92 -3.49
CA TYR A 72 5.51 3.90 -3.30
C TYR A 72 5.97 4.49 -1.99
N ASN A 73 5.25 5.47 -1.41
CA ASN A 73 5.74 6.20 -0.25
C ASN A 73 5.01 5.82 1.03
N VAL A 74 3.72 5.47 0.94
CA VAL A 74 2.90 5.14 2.11
C VAL A 74 2.83 3.64 2.36
N TYR A 75 2.35 2.87 1.39
CA TYR A 75 2.06 1.43 1.54
C TYR A 75 3.23 0.53 1.15
N LYS A 76 4.18 1.04 0.36
CA LYS A 76 5.33 0.29 -0.18
C LYS A 76 4.87 -0.96 -0.95
N ARG A 77 3.91 -0.76 -1.84
CA ARG A 77 3.32 -1.75 -2.75
C ARG A 77 3.56 -1.34 -4.21
N LEU A 78 3.58 -2.30 -5.12
CA LEU A 78 3.57 -2.02 -6.56
C LEU A 78 2.27 -1.32 -6.95
N ILE A 79 2.34 -0.27 -7.76
CA ILE A 79 1.14 0.47 -8.17
C ILE A 79 0.14 -0.40 -8.95
N ALA A 80 0.64 -1.37 -9.72
CA ALA A 80 -0.20 -2.26 -10.52
C ALA A 80 -1.20 -3.07 -9.67
N VAL A 81 -0.85 -3.36 -8.41
CA VAL A 81 -1.70 -4.15 -7.50
C VAL A 81 -3.04 -3.46 -7.25
N PHE A 82 -3.09 -2.12 -7.21
CA PHE A 82 -4.33 -1.36 -6.96
C PHE A 82 -5.38 -1.50 -8.08
N PHE A 83 -5.00 -2.06 -9.23
CA PHE A 83 -5.89 -2.36 -10.34
C PHE A 83 -6.36 -3.82 -10.36
N PHE A 84 -6.00 -4.62 -9.35
CA PHE A 84 -6.46 -6.00 -9.26
C PHE A 84 -7.97 -6.06 -8.94
N PRO A 85 -8.68 -7.10 -9.41
CA PRO A 85 -10.12 -7.23 -9.18
C PRO A 85 -10.46 -7.47 -7.70
N HIS A 86 -9.52 -8.01 -6.92
CA HIS A 86 -9.63 -8.23 -5.48
C HIS A 86 -8.25 -8.11 -4.81
N PRO A 87 -8.17 -7.91 -3.48
CA PRO A 87 -6.91 -7.96 -2.74
C PRO A 87 -6.15 -9.27 -3.01
N PRO A 88 -4.82 -9.20 -3.25
CA PRO A 88 -4.03 -10.41 -3.42
C PRO A 88 -4.02 -11.22 -2.12
N LYS A 89 -3.93 -12.55 -2.27
CA LYS A 89 -3.77 -13.43 -1.11
C LYS A 89 -2.35 -13.28 -0.57
N GLU A 90 -2.25 -12.86 0.68
CA GLU A 90 -1.00 -12.92 1.44
C GLU A 90 -1.22 -13.83 2.65
N GLU A 91 -0.21 -14.63 2.97
CA GLU A 91 -0.26 -15.42 4.20
C GLU A 91 -0.32 -14.48 5.41
N ASP A 92 -1.16 -14.83 6.38
CA ASP A 92 -1.29 -14.04 7.59
C ASP A 92 -0.09 -14.30 8.50
N THR A 93 0.92 -13.45 8.35
CA THR A 93 2.18 -13.44 9.10
C THR A 93 1.96 -13.48 10.62
N LYS A 94 0.82 -12.96 11.08
CA LYS A 94 0.37 -12.97 12.48
C LYS A 94 0.25 -14.39 13.04
N LYS A 95 -0.09 -15.38 12.21
CA LYS A 95 -0.24 -16.79 12.63
C LYS A 95 1.09 -17.44 13.03
N SER A 96 2.22 -16.93 12.54
CA SER A 96 3.55 -17.40 12.90
C SER A 96 3.96 -16.94 14.31
N PHE A 97 3.39 -15.83 14.81
CA PHE A 97 3.65 -15.31 16.15
C PHE A 97 2.70 -15.92 17.20
N ARG A 98 2.77 -17.25 17.35
CA ARG A 98 1.84 -18.07 18.15
C ARG A 98 1.66 -17.64 19.62
N THR A 99 2.56 -16.84 20.17
CA THR A 99 2.53 -16.36 21.55
C THR A 99 2.24 -14.86 21.67
N LEU A 100 2.18 -14.12 20.56
CA LEU A 100 2.01 -12.67 20.58
C LEU A 100 0.51 -12.33 20.47
N PRO A 101 -0.06 -11.58 21.43
CA PRO A 101 -1.47 -11.18 21.37
C PRO A 101 -1.77 -10.30 20.15
N GLU A 102 -2.99 -10.39 19.62
CA GLU A 102 -3.43 -9.60 18.46
C GLU A 102 -3.34 -8.08 18.72
N SER A 103 -3.54 -7.65 19.97
CA SER A 103 -3.39 -6.25 20.38
C SER A 103 -1.96 -5.74 20.19
N GLU A 104 -0.95 -6.58 20.43
CA GLU A 104 0.45 -6.23 20.21
C GLU A 104 0.79 -6.22 18.72
N LEU A 105 0.24 -7.17 17.96
CA LEU A 105 0.38 -7.19 16.49
C LEU A 105 -0.18 -5.91 15.85
N LYS A 106 -1.32 -5.40 16.34
CA LYS A 106 -1.90 -4.13 15.89
C LYS A 106 -1.07 -2.90 16.27
N ARG A 107 -0.15 -3.01 17.23
CA ARG A 107 0.76 -1.93 17.64
C ARG A 107 2.10 -1.95 16.90
N LEU A 108 2.35 -2.96 16.07
CA LEU A 108 3.61 -3.05 15.34
C LEU A 108 3.78 -1.84 14.42
N PRO A 109 4.92 -1.14 14.48
CA PRO A 109 5.14 0.00 13.61
C PRO A 109 5.23 -0.46 12.15
N PHE A 110 4.76 0.39 11.23
CA PHE A 110 4.82 0.17 9.79
C PHE A 110 6.20 -0.31 9.30
N SER A 111 7.27 0.27 9.85
CA SER A 111 8.65 -0.09 9.50
C SER A 111 8.95 -1.56 9.79
N LEU A 112 8.48 -2.08 10.92
CA LEU A 112 8.69 -3.48 11.33
C LEU A 112 7.82 -4.42 10.49
N VAL A 113 6.55 -4.09 10.26
CA VAL A 113 5.67 -4.85 9.35
C VAL A 113 6.29 -4.98 7.96
N ARG A 114 6.90 -3.92 7.46
CA ARG A 114 7.66 -3.95 6.19
C ARG A 114 8.86 -4.89 6.26
N GLN A 115 9.61 -4.93 7.36
CA GLN A 115 10.76 -5.84 7.48
C GLN A 115 10.32 -7.31 7.57
N ILE A 116 9.21 -7.60 8.26
CA ILE A 116 8.63 -8.94 8.31
C ILE A 116 8.30 -9.41 6.89
N ARG A 117 7.58 -8.59 6.11
CA ARG A 117 7.27 -8.90 4.71
C ARG A 117 8.52 -9.13 3.85
N ASN A 118 9.56 -8.30 4.03
CA ASN A 118 10.83 -8.49 3.33
C ASN A 118 11.51 -9.81 3.70
N ALA A 119 11.40 -10.24 4.96
CA ALA A 119 11.97 -11.49 5.42
C ALA A 119 11.23 -12.69 4.82
N GLU A 120 9.91 -12.62 4.72
CA GLU A 120 9.07 -13.67 4.10
C GLU A 120 9.39 -13.85 2.62
N VAL A 121 9.47 -12.75 1.86
CA VAL A 121 9.90 -12.80 0.45
C VAL A 121 11.28 -13.46 0.32
N LYS A 122 12.21 -13.18 1.25
CA LYS A 122 13.53 -13.86 1.25
C LYS A 122 13.43 -15.34 1.60
N GLN A 123 12.54 -15.73 2.50
CA GLN A 123 12.31 -17.12 2.87
C GLN A 123 11.71 -17.90 1.69
N GLU A 124 10.70 -17.34 1.02
CA GLU A 124 10.11 -17.90 -0.20
C GLU A 124 11.16 -18.05 -1.29
N ASN A 125 11.92 -16.99 -1.59
CA ASN A 125 13.01 -17.04 -2.57
C ASN A 125 14.04 -18.12 -2.22
N LEU A 126 14.43 -18.25 -0.95
CA LEU A 126 15.39 -19.28 -0.52
C LEU A 126 14.79 -20.69 -0.67
N TYR A 127 13.52 -20.86 -0.28
CA TYR A 127 12.80 -22.11 -0.42
C TYR A 127 12.74 -22.55 -1.89
N GLU A 128 12.40 -21.64 -2.80
CA GLU A 128 12.40 -21.89 -4.25
C GLU A 128 13.79 -22.23 -4.78
N LEU A 129 14.80 -21.42 -4.44
CA LEU A 129 16.19 -21.63 -4.90
C LEU A 129 16.79 -22.95 -4.43
N CYS A 130 16.42 -23.41 -3.24
CA CYS A 130 16.95 -24.64 -2.65
C CYS A 130 15.99 -25.83 -2.74
N ASN A 131 14.88 -25.71 -3.49
CA ASN A 131 13.84 -26.74 -3.60
C ASN A 131 13.34 -27.26 -2.23
N GLY A 132 13.20 -26.35 -1.26
CA GLY A 132 12.79 -26.66 0.10
C GLY A 132 13.82 -27.43 0.95
N VAL A 133 15.02 -27.68 0.42
CA VAL A 133 16.11 -28.32 1.16
C VAL A 133 16.95 -27.26 1.85
N ASN A 134 17.24 -27.43 3.14
CA ASN A 134 18.18 -26.54 3.82
C ASN A 134 19.58 -26.71 3.20
N PRO A 135 20.16 -25.67 2.58
CA PRO A 135 21.46 -25.79 1.91
C PRO A 135 22.62 -26.01 2.88
N PHE A 136 22.41 -25.72 4.18
CA PHE A 136 23.40 -25.99 5.20
C PHE A 136 23.32 -27.46 5.65
N ARG A 137 24.33 -28.26 5.30
CA ARG A 137 24.52 -29.58 5.94
C ARG A 137 25.00 -29.35 7.37
N ARG A 138 24.28 -29.91 8.35
CA ARG A 138 24.80 -30.02 9.72
C ARG A 138 26.12 -30.81 9.66
N PHE A 139 27.19 -30.21 10.20
CA PHE A 139 28.46 -30.88 10.45
C PHE A 139 28.30 -31.93 11.55
#